data_AF-A0A9E4B120-F1
#
_entry.id   AF-A0A9E4B120-F1
#
_cell.length_a   1.000
_cell.length_b   1.000
_cell.length_c   1.000
_cell.angle_alpha   90.00
_cell.angle_beta   90.00
_cell.angle_gamma   90.00
#
_symmetry.space_group_name_H-M   'P 1'
#
loop_
_entity.id
_entity.type
_entity.pdbx_description
1 polymer ?
#
loop_
_entity_poly.entity_id
_entity_poly.type
_entity_poly.pdbx_seq_one_letter_code
_entity_poly.pdbx_strand_id
1 'polypeptide(L)'
;MTAARSIGDWFAGAVQRPPPPRQLVSFTKQLAVMTKAGLPMDQSLAVLAQQETSPRLSKAVSATLREVESGNGLAEAMARWPATFNPLYINMVAAGEAGGTLESVLFRLSMILGRMDEARTKLIGAMLYPAVILVVAVLSAVVLLAFVTPAFKEVFDSLGAPLPLPTRLLMGASDRLARYWWAILSLPLLAGVGLRQWAATRSGRLRIDRILLTLPVAGRILRRAAVARFSRTLSAMLTSGVPILDGMELAARTADNRAVSDAVFDSRAEIAAGKSIAAPLRESGVFPLMATQMIAVGEETGGLPEMLESVADAYDMEVSAAVDSSLKLLEPAMVLGFGGVVGGMIIAMYLPILTIATHVQ
;
A
#
# COMPACT_ATOMS: atom_id res chain seq x y z
N MET A 1 7.68 -36.59 -33.35
CA MET A 1 6.44 -36.36 -32.56
C MET A 1 6.69 -35.23 -31.59
N THR A 2 6.50 -34.00 -32.05
CA THR A 2 6.63 -32.77 -31.27
C THR A 2 5.27 -32.48 -30.63
N ALA A 3 5.18 -32.65 -29.31
CA ALA A 3 3.98 -32.35 -28.55
C ALA A 3 3.68 -30.85 -28.64
N ALA A 4 2.49 -30.51 -29.16
CA ALA A 4 1.97 -29.16 -29.20
C ALA A 4 1.80 -28.64 -27.76
N ARG A 5 2.62 -27.66 -27.36
CA ARG A 5 2.40 -26.90 -26.12
C ARG A 5 1.08 -26.13 -26.25
N SER A 6 0.23 -26.24 -25.24
CA SER A 6 -1.07 -25.58 -25.26
C SER A 6 -0.91 -24.07 -25.14
N ILE A 7 -1.86 -23.31 -25.69
CA ILE A 7 -1.89 -21.83 -25.59
C ILE A 7 -1.93 -21.37 -24.11
N GLY A 8 -2.38 -22.22 -23.17
CA GLY A 8 -2.35 -21.96 -21.74
C GLY A 8 -0.93 -21.89 -21.14
N ASP A 9 0.02 -22.63 -21.70
CA ASP A 9 1.40 -22.69 -21.20
C ASP A 9 2.21 -21.42 -21.55
N TRP A 10 1.81 -20.70 -22.61
CA TRP A 10 2.38 -19.40 -22.97
C TRP A 10 1.98 -18.28 -22.00
N PHE A 11 0.81 -18.38 -21.36
CA PHE A 11 0.33 -17.40 -20.37
C PHE A 11 0.65 -17.79 -18.92
N ALA A 12 0.96 -19.06 -18.64
CA ALA A 12 1.32 -19.54 -17.30
C ALA A 12 2.73 -19.09 -16.84
N GLY A 13 3.58 -18.62 -17.77
CA GLY A 13 4.99 -18.33 -17.52
C GLY A 13 5.35 -16.96 -16.95
N ALA A 14 4.46 -15.96 -16.90
CA ALA A 14 4.95 -14.56 -16.77
C ALA A 14 4.24 -13.63 -15.78
N VAL A 15 3.28 -14.07 -14.95
CA VAL A 15 2.80 -13.25 -13.82
C VAL A 15 2.43 -14.15 -12.64
N GLN A 16 3.43 -14.70 -11.95
CA GLN A 16 3.18 -15.28 -10.63
C GLN A 16 2.80 -14.14 -9.69
N ARG A 17 1.52 -14.08 -9.28
CA ARG A 17 1.06 -13.11 -8.28
C ARG A 17 1.57 -13.55 -6.91
N PRO A 18 2.08 -12.61 -6.07
CA PRO A 18 2.53 -12.94 -4.72
C PRO A 18 1.40 -13.58 -3.89
N PRO A 19 1.74 -14.45 -2.92
CA PRO A 19 0.73 -14.96 -2.00
C PRO A 19 0.15 -13.81 -1.14
N PRO A 20 -1.04 -14.01 -0.56
CA PRO A 20 -1.55 -13.14 0.49
C PRO A 20 -0.49 -12.88 1.57
N PRO A 21 -0.18 -11.61 1.91
CA PRO A 21 0.91 -11.30 2.85
C PRO A 21 0.74 -11.99 4.21
N ARG A 22 -0.50 -12.04 4.73
CA ARG A 22 -0.84 -12.75 5.97
C ARG A 22 -0.45 -14.23 5.98
N GLN A 23 -0.56 -14.93 4.85
CA GLN A 23 -0.14 -16.34 4.75
C GLN A 23 1.38 -16.46 4.81
N LEU A 24 2.11 -15.60 4.09
CA LEU A 24 3.57 -15.57 4.17
C LEU A 24 4.06 -15.24 5.58
N VAL A 25 3.41 -14.32 6.30
CA VAL A 25 3.70 -14.02 7.72
C VAL A 25 3.52 -15.27 8.58
N SER A 26 2.39 -15.96 8.45
CA SER A 26 2.10 -17.18 9.22
C SER A 26 3.12 -18.28 8.93
N PHE A 27 3.41 -18.53 7.66
CA PHE A 27 4.43 -19.48 7.22
C PHE A 27 5.79 -19.16 7.83
N THR A 28 6.26 -17.92 7.71
CA THR A 28 7.57 -17.50 8.23
C THR A 28 7.65 -17.65 9.75
N LYS A 29 6.57 -17.29 10.46
CA LYS A 29 6.49 -17.44 11.91
C LYS A 29 6.53 -18.90 12.34
N GLN A 30 5.79 -19.79 11.67
CA GLN A 30 5.79 -21.21 11.99
C GLN A 30 7.15 -21.85 11.65
N LEU A 31 7.75 -21.49 10.51
CA LEU A 31 9.10 -21.93 10.15
C LEU A 31 10.13 -21.50 11.20
N ALA A 32 10.06 -20.26 11.70
CA ALA A 32 10.92 -19.79 12.78
C ALA A 32 10.74 -20.62 14.07
N VAL A 33 9.51 -20.93 14.45
CA VAL A 33 9.20 -21.73 15.64
C VAL A 33 9.72 -23.17 15.51
N MET A 34 9.54 -23.81 14.35
CA MET A 34 10.02 -25.18 14.12
C MET A 34 11.55 -25.23 14.07
N THR A 35 12.18 -24.25 13.42
CA THR A 35 13.66 -24.11 13.39
C THR A 35 14.21 -23.91 14.80
N LYS A 36 13.55 -23.07 15.62
CA LYS A 36 13.89 -22.86 17.04
C LYS A 36 13.78 -24.14 17.87
N ALA A 37 12.78 -24.97 17.57
CA ALA A 37 12.59 -26.25 18.25
C ALA A 37 13.60 -27.33 17.79
N GLY A 38 14.51 -27.00 16.88
CA GLY A 38 15.54 -27.90 16.39
C GLY A 38 15.05 -28.91 15.36
N LEU A 39 13.86 -28.72 14.78
CA LEU A 39 13.39 -29.59 13.71
C LEU A 39 14.26 -29.38 12.46
N PRO A 40 14.65 -30.45 11.75
CA PRO A 40 15.31 -30.34 10.46
C PRO A 40 14.52 -29.48 9.47
N MET A 41 15.24 -28.73 8.62
CA MET A 41 14.64 -27.74 7.72
C MET A 41 13.70 -28.38 6.69
N ASP A 42 14.11 -29.51 6.12
CA ASP A 42 13.31 -30.36 5.23
C ASP A 42 12.01 -30.81 5.90
N GLN A 43 12.07 -31.31 7.14
CA GLN A 43 10.88 -31.72 7.89
C GLN A 43 9.95 -30.54 8.17
N SER A 44 10.52 -29.39 8.55
CA SER A 44 9.76 -28.17 8.80
C SER A 44 9.04 -27.70 7.54
N LEU A 45 9.74 -27.65 6.40
CA LEU A 45 9.15 -27.29 5.11
C LEU A 45 8.08 -28.29 4.66
N ALA A 46 8.27 -29.59 4.89
CA ALA A 46 7.30 -30.63 4.54
C ALA A 46 5.99 -30.48 5.31
N VAL A 47 6.04 -30.24 6.63
CA VAL A 47 4.86 -29.99 7.46
C VAL A 47 4.13 -28.73 6.99
N LEU A 48 4.87 -27.63 6.77
CA LEU A 48 4.28 -26.36 6.35
C LEU A 48 3.67 -26.44 4.95
N ALA A 49 4.30 -27.16 4.02
CA ALA A 49 3.77 -27.36 2.67
C ALA A 49 2.40 -28.06 2.68
N GLN A 50 2.19 -29.01 3.61
CA GLN A 50 0.94 -29.74 3.79
C GLN A 50 -0.15 -28.92 4.48
N GLN A 51 0.24 -28.05 5.43
CA GLN A 51 -0.71 -27.20 6.17
C GLN A 51 -1.11 -25.94 5.40
N GLU A 52 -0.34 -25.55 4.38
CA GLU A 52 -0.56 -24.30 3.67
C GLU A 52 -1.84 -24.33 2.82
N THR A 53 -2.79 -23.47 3.18
CA THR A 53 -4.08 -23.33 2.49
C THR A 53 -3.97 -22.64 1.13
N SER A 54 -2.89 -21.88 0.91
CA SER A 54 -2.64 -21.16 -0.34
C SER A 54 -2.02 -22.08 -1.38
N PRO A 55 -2.67 -22.33 -2.54
CA PRO A 55 -2.07 -23.18 -3.58
C PRO A 55 -0.75 -22.60 -4.11
N ARG A 56 -0.60 -21.27 -4.09
CA ARG A 56 0.61 -20.58 -4.56
C ARG A 56 1.78 -20.73 -3.60
N LEU A 57 1.53 -20.47 -2.31
CA LEU A 57 2.57 -20.59 -1.29
C LEU A 57 2.95 -22.05 -1.09
N SER A 58 1.97 -22.97 -1.03
CA SER A 58 2.22 -24.42 -0.97
C SER A 58 3.10 -24.87 -2.14
N LYS A 59 2.79 -24.48 -3.39
CA LYS A 59 3.64 -24.81 -4.56
C LYS A 59 5.07 -24.29 -4.43
N ALA A 60 5.26 -23.06 -3.96
CA ALA A 60 6.57 -22.48 -3.75
C ALA A 60 7.34 -23.22 -2.65
N VAL A 61 6.71 -23.47 -1.49
CA VAL A 61 7.31 -24.17 -0.36
C VAL A 61 7.67 -25.61 -0.73
N SER A 62 6.81 -26.35 -1.43
CA SER A 62 7.12 -27.70 -1.91
C SER A 62 8.27 -27.72 -2.92
N ALA A 63 8.43 -26.66 -3.72
CA ALA A 63 9.57 -26.55 -4.62
C ALA A 63 10.85 -26.23 -3.85
N THR A 64 10.79 -25.32 -2.87
CA THR A 64 11.90 -25.04 -1.96
C THR A 64 12.32 -26.30 -1.20
N LEU A 65 11.37 -27.10 -0.70
CA LEU A 65 11.63 -28.37 -0.04
C LEU A 65 12.46 -29.31 -0.91
N ARG A 66 12.06 -29.54 -2.18
CA ARG A 66 12.80 -30.43 -3.10
C ARG A 66 14.23 -29.99 -3.34
N GLU A 67 14.46 -28.68 -3.42
CA GLU A 67 15.80 -28.13 -3.61
C GLU A 67 16.65 -28.34 -2.34
N VAL A 68 16.07 -28.14 -1.16
CA VAL A 68 16.75 -28.39 0.13
C VAL A 68 17.03 -29.88 0.32
N GLU A 69 16.09 -30.77 -0.01
CA GLU A 69 16.29 -32.22 -0.02
C GLU A 69 17.39 -32.66 -0.99
N SER A 70 17.60 -31.92 -2.08
CA SER A 70 18.69 -32.15 -3.03
C SER A 70 20.04 -31.57 -2.60
N GLY A 71 20.10 -30.90 -1.44
CA GLY A 71 21.32 -30.35 -0.84
C GLY A 71 21.60 -28.87 -1.14
N ASN A 72 20.69 -28.16 -1.82
CA ASN A 72 20.83 -26.73 -2.06
C ASN A 72 20.47 -25.92 -0.80
N GLY A 73 21.09 -24.75 -0.63
CA GLY A 73 20.76 -23.85 0.49
C GLY A 73 19.32 -23.32 0.42
N LEU A 74 18.72 -23.02 1.57
CA LEU A 74 17.36 -22.50 1.70
C LEU A 74 17.19 -21.17 0.94
N ALA A 75 18.15 -20.26 1.07
CA ALA A 75 18.12 -18.98 0.39
C ALA A 75 18.17 -19.14 -1.13
N GLU A 76 19.03 -20.05 -1.62
CA GLU A 76 19.13 -20.35 -3.06
C GLU A 76 17.83 -20.96 -3.58
N ALA A 77 17.26 -21.91 -2.83
CA ALA A 77 15.99 -22.54 -3.16
C ALA A 77 14.83 -21.52 -3.20
N MET A 78 14.78 -20.59 -2.23
CA MET A 78 13.79 -19.50 -2.20
C MET A 78 14.00 -18.47 -3.31
N ALA A 79 15.24 -18.21 -3.74
CA ALA A 79 15.56 -17.27 -4.81
C ALA A 79 14.95 -17.67 -6.17
N ARG A 80 14.66 -18.96 -6.38
CA ARG A 80 13.93 -19.47 -7.57
C ARG A 80 12.46 -19.03 -7.61
N TRP A 81 11.92 -18.48 -6.52
CA TRP A 81 10.54 -18.02 -6.38
C TRP A 81 10.45 -16.53 -5.96
N PRO A 82 10.99 -15.59 -6.77
CA PRO A 82 11.07 -14.17 -6.41
C PRO A 82 9.70 -13.48 -6.30
N ALA A 83 8.66 -14.09 -6.87
CA ALA A 83 7.28 -13.63 -6.71
C ALA A 83 6.70 -13.93 -5.31
N THR A 84 7.23 -14.95 -4.62
CA THR A 84 6.81 -15.35 -3.28
C THR A 84 7.74 -14.78 -2.22
N PHE A 85 9.05 -14.96 -2.42
CA PHE A 85 10.09 -14.48 -1.52
C PHE A 85 10.75 -13.25 -2.14
N ASN A 86 10.52 -12.08 -1.55
CA ASN A 86 11.11 -10.84 -2.05
C ASN A 86 12.63 -10.80 -1.76
N PRO A 87 13.39 -9.86 -2.37
CA PRO A 87 14.83 -9.77 -2.16
C PRO A 87 15.24 -9.61 -0.69
N LEU A 88 14.43 -8.91 0.11
CA LEU A 88 14.64 -8.79 1.55
C LEU A 88 14.61 -10.15 2.25
N TYR A 89 13.58 -10.95 1.97
CA TYR A 89 13.41 -12.29 2.50
C TYR A 89 14.61 -13.16 2.16
N ILE A 90 14.97 -13.22 0.88
CA ILE A 90 16.05 -14.08 0.36
C ILE A 90 17.39 -13.71 1.01
N ASN A 91 17.74 -12.43 1.03
CA ASN A 91 19.04 -11.99 1.55
C ASN A 91 19.14 -12.13 3.07
N MET A 92 18.03 -11.94 3.79
CA MET A 92 18.00 -12.24 5.23
C MET A 92 18.27 -13.72 5.49
N VAL A 93 17.55 -14.60 4.79
CA VAL A 93 17.75 -16.05 4.93
C VAL A 93 19.18 -16.42 4.56
N ALA A 94 19.75 -15.86 3.49
CA ALA A 94 21.13 -16.10 3.09
C ALA A 94 22.14 -15.73 4.19
N ALA A 95 21.95 -14.55 4.82
CA ALA A 95 22.79 -14.13 5.94
C ALA A 95 22.63 -15.03 7.17
N GLY A 96 21.40 -15.46 7.47
CA GLY A 96 21.11 -16.39 8.56
C GLY A 96 21.67 -17.79 8.34
N GLU A 97 21.66 -18.29 7.11
CA GLU A 97 22.29 -19.56 6.73
C GLU A 97 23.81 -19.49 6.82
N ALA A 98 24.43 -18.47 6.22
CA ALA A 98 25.88 -18.30 6.26
C ALA A 98 26.40 -18.06 7.68
N GLY A 99 25.64 -17.35 8.51
CA GLY A 99 25.99 -17.04 9.90
C GLY A 99 25.53 -18.08 10.92
N GLY A 100 24.82 -19.14 10.52
CA GLY A 100 24.27 -20.14 11.44
C GLY A 100 23.23 -19.60 12.43
N THR A 101 22.63 -18.44 12.14
CA THR A 101 21.67 -17.74 13.01
C THR A 101 20.24 -17.71 12.44
N LEU A 102 19.93 -18.69 11.58
CA LEU A 102 18.69 -18.77 10.82
C LEU A 102 17.43 -18.67 11.70
N GLU A 103 17.43 -19.25 12.90
CA GLU A 103 16.33 -19.10 13.86
C GLU A 103 15.99 -17.63 14.14
N SER A 104 17.00 -16.85 14.54
CA SER A 104 16.84 -15.46 14.92
C SER A 104 16.41 -14.59 13.73
N VAL A 105 16.95 -14.90 12.56
CA VAL A 105 16.66 -14.21 11.30
C VAL A 105 15.23 -14.46 10.87
N LEU A 106 14.75 -15.71 10.89
CA LEU A 106 13.37 -16.06 10.56
C LEU A 106 12.38 -15.41 11.54
N PHE A 107 12.71 -15.36 12.83
CA PHE A 107 11.88 -14.66 13.81
C PHE A 107 11.78 -13.16 13.50
N ARG A 108 12.90 -12.48 13.25
CA ARG A 108 12.93 -11.07 12.85
C ARG A 108 12.16 -10.81 11.55
N LEU A 109 12.35 -11.68 10.56
CA LEU A 109 11.66 -11.60 9.29
C LEU A 109 10.14 -11.72 9.46
N SER A 110 9.68 -12.62 10.33
CA SER A 110 8.24 -12.76 10.65
C SER A 110 7.65 -11.48 11.27
N MET A 111 8.41 -10.80 12.13
CA MET A 111 8.00 -9.53 12.75
C MET A 111 7.92 -8.41 11.72
N ILE A 112 8.91 -8.30 10.83
CA ILE A 112 8.94 -7.30 9.76
C ILE A 112 7.74 -7.49 8.82
N LEU A 113 7.53 -8.72 8.33
CA LEU A 113 6.41 -9.04 7.45
C LEU A 113 5.06 -8.80 8.16
N GLY A 114 4.96 -9.12 9.45
CA GLY A 114 3.77 -8.89 10.25
C GLY A 114 3.41 -7.41 10.37
N ARG A 115 4.38 -6.55 10.72
CA ARG A 115 4.19 -5.09 10.77
C ARG A 115 3.77 -4.54 9.40
N MET A 116 4.35 -5.05 8.31
CA MET A 116 3.96 -4.64 6.95
C MET A 116 2.52 -5.04 6.60
N ASP A 117 2.08 -6.26 6.95
CA ASP A 117 0.71 -6.71 6.72
C ASP A 117 -0.31 -5.96 7.60
N GLU A 118 0.03 -5.67 8.85
CA GLU A 118 -0.79 -4.87 9.75
C GLU A 118 -0.98 -3.45 9.23
N ALA A 119 0.10 -2.76 8.87
CA ALA A 119 0.04 -1.42 8.28
C ALA A 119 -0.82 -1.40 7.01
N ARG A 120 -0.64 -2.40 6.14
CA ARG A 120 -1.44 -2.55 4.91
C ARG A 120 -2.92 -2.79 5.23
N THR A 121 -3.21 -3.67 6.18
CA THR A 121 -4.58 -4.01 6.57
C THR A 121 -5.28 -2.82 7.22
N LYS A 122 -4.58 -2.07 8.08
CA LYS A 122 -5.08 -0.83 8.68
C LYS A 122 -5.42 0.21 7.60
N LEU A 123 -4.53 0.40 6.61
CA LEU A 123 -4.77 1.31 5.49
C LEU A 123 -5.99 0.90 4.64
N ILE A 124 -6.10 -0.38 4.31
CA ILE A 124 -7.24 -0.89 3.52
C ILE A 124 -8.54 -0.76 4.33
N GLY A 125 -8.52 -1.12 5.62
CA GLY A 125 -9.67 -1.02 6.51
C GLY A 125 -10.14 0.43 6.68
N ALA A 126 -9.21 1.37 6.82
CA ALA A 126 -9.49 2.79 6.89
C ALA A 126 -10.16 3.37 5.64
N MET A 127 -9.86 2.82 4.46
CA MET A 127 -10.45 3.25 3.18
C MET A 127 -11.84 2.69 2.92
N LEU A 128 -12.26 1.66 3.65
CA LEU A 128 -13.57 1.05 3.46
C LEU A 128 -14.70 2.01 3.81
N TYR A 129 -14.59 2.70 4.95
CA TYR A 129 -15.64 3.63 5.41
C TYR A 129 -15.88 4.80 4.43
N PRO A 130 -14.84 5.53 3.96
CA PRO A 130 -15.01 6.55 2.92
C PRO A 130 -15.59 6.01 1.61
N ALA A 131 -15.19 4.80 1.19
CA ALA A 131 -15.72 4.19 -0.01
C ALA A 131 -17.22 3.90 0.11
N VAL A 132 -17.67 3.37 1.27
CA VAL A 132 -19.10 3.10 1.53
C VAL A 132 -19.91 4.39 1.51
N ILE A 133 -19.47 5.43 2.22
CA ILE A 133 -20.17 6.73 2.23
C ILE A 133 -20.25 7.33 0.84
N LEU A 134 -19.16 7.30 0.08
CA LEU A 134 -19.15 7.82 -1.29
C LEU A 134 -20.13 7.06 -2.18
N VAL A 135 -20.18 5.72 -2.09
CA VAL A 135 -21.13 4.89 -2.84
C VAL A 135 -22.57 5.23 -2.46
N VAL A 136 -22.88 5.32 -1.16
CA VAL A 136 -24.23 5.71 -0.68
C VAL A 136 -24.58 7.12 -1.15
N ALA A 137 -23.65 8.08 -1.04
CA ALA A 137 -23.87 9.46 -1.48
C ALA A 137 -24.17 9.54 -2.98
N VAL A 138 -23.39 8.86 -3.82
CA VAL A 138 -23.61 8.79 -5.27
C VAL A 138 -24.93 8.11 -5.58
N LEU A 139 -25.25 6.99 -4.92
CA LEU A 139 -26.51 6.29 -5.12
C LEU A 139 -27.71 7.16 -4.74
N SER A 140 -27.68 7.82 -3.58
CA SER A 140 -28.72 8.75 -3.14
C SER A 140 -28.88 9.92 -4.11
N ALA A 141 -27.79 10.53 -4.57
CA ALA A 141 -27.84 11.61 -5.56
C ALA A 141 -28.46 11.14 -6.88
N VAL A 142 -28.09 9.94 -7.36
CA VAL A 142 -28.68 9.33 -8.55
C VAL A 142 -30.19 9.11 -8.38
N VAL A 143 -30.63 8.55 -7.25
CA VAL A 143 -32.07 8.32 -6.98
C VAL A 143 -32.85 9.64 -6.97
N LEU A 144 -32.34 10.65 -6.26
CA LEU A 144 -32.97 11.97 -6.19
C LEU A 144 -33.04 12.65 -7.57
N LEU A 145 -31.97 12.56 -8.37
CA LEU A 145 -31.93 13.18 -9.70
C LEU A 145 -32.73 12.39 -10.74
N ALA A 146 -32.77 11.06 -10.67
CA ALA A 146 -33.42 10.24 -11.68
C ALA A 146 -34.92 10.04 -11.44
N PHE A 147 -35.37 10.03 -10.18
CA PHE A 147 -36.77 9.75 -9.84
C PHE A 147 -37.48 10.95 -9.23
N VAL A 148 -36.84 11.64 -8.27
CA VAL A 148 -37.51 12.69 -7.49
C VAL A 148 -37.55 14.02 -8.25
N THR A 149 -36.46 14.38 -8.92
CA THR A 149 -36.38 15.64 -9.68
C THR A 149 -37.37 15.70 -10.86
N PRO A 150 -37.56 14.63 -11.68
CA PRO A 150 -38.55 14.64 -12.77
C PRO A 150 -39.99 14.78 -12.29
N ALA A 151 -40.35 14.13 -11.18
CA ALA A 151 -41.70 14.26 -10.61
C ALA A 151 -42.02 15.72 -10.24
N PHE A 152 -41.04 16.47 -9.74
CA PHE A 152 -41.20 17.90 -9.49
C PHE A 152 -41.21 18.74 -10.78
N LYS A 153 -40.44 18.34 -11.81
CA LYS A 153 -40.45 19.00 -13.12
C LYS A 153 -41.85 18.98 -13.74
N GLU A 154 -42.53 17.84 -13.73
CA GLU A 154 -43.92 17.72 -14.23
C GLU A 154 -44.88 18.67 -13.52
N VAL A 155 -44.76 18.79 -12.19
CA VAL A 155 -45.58 19.73 -11.39
C VAL A 155 -45.26 21.17 -11.76
N PHE A 156 -43.99 21.56 -11.91
CA PHE A 156 -43.63 22.93 -12.23
C PHE A 156 -43.96 23.33 -13.68
N ASP A 157 -43.79 22.42 -14.65
CA ASP A 157 -44.18 22.65 -16.03
C ASP A 157 -45.70 22.91 -16.14
N SER A 158 -46.51 22.26 -15.28
CA SER A 158 -47.96 22.49 -15.20
C SER A 158 -48.35 23.88 -14.64
N LEU A 159 -47.45 24.53 -13.88
CA LEU A 159 -47.68 25.82 -13.24
C LEU A 159 -47.28 27.01 -14.15
N GLY A 160 -46.65 26.76 -15.30
CA GLY A 160 -46.38 27.77 -16.33
C GLY A 160 -45.40 28.90 -15.93
N ALA A 161 -44.73 28.78 -14.78
CA ALA A 161 -43.84 29.81 -14.24
C ALA A 161 -42.36 29.53 -14.61
N PRO A 162 -41.55 30.57 -14.89
CA PRO A 162 -40.13 30.39 -15.20
C PRO A 162 -39.35 29.90 -13.96
N LEU A 163 -38.66 28.77 -14.11
CA LEU A 163 -37.87 28.16 -13.05
C LEU A 163 -36.66 29.06 -12.64
N PRO A 164 -36.37 29.20 -11.34
CA PRO A 164 -35.13 29.82 -10.86
C PRO A 164 -33.86 29.17 -11.44
N LEU A 165 -32.77 29.93 -11.53
CA LEU A 165 -31.48 29.47 -12.07
C LEU A 165 -30.94 28.18 -11.40
N PRO A 166 -30.93 28.05 -10.05
CA PRO A 166 -30.48 26.83 -9.38
C PRO A 166 -31.29 25.59 -9.78
N THR A 167 -32.61 25.75 -9.92
CA THR A 167 -33.53 24.67 -10.33
C THR A 167 -33.31 24.26 -11.78
N ARG A 168 -33.08 25.22 -12.69
CA ARG A 168 -32.74 24.93 -14.10
C ARG A 168 -31.42 24.17 -14.25
N LEU A 169 -30.40 24.56 -13.47
CA LEU A 169 -29.12 23.84 -13.46
C LEU A 169 -29.30 22.41 -12.94
N LEU A 170 -30.08 22.25 -11.87
CA LEU A 170 -30.40 20.94 -11.30
C LEU A 170 -31.15 20.05 -12.29
N MET A 171 -32.17 20.58 -12.97
CA MET A 171 -32.94 19.83 -13.99
C MET A 171 -32.07 19.46 -15.19
N GLY A 172 -31.22 20.37 -15.67
CA GLY A 172 -30.28 20.08 -16.75
C GLY A 172 -29.20 19.05 -16.38
N ALA A 173 -28.82 18.98 -15.10
CA ALA A 173 -27.97 17.92 -14.57
C ALA A 173 -28.72 16.59 -14.44
N SER A 174 -29.96 16.62 -13.92
CA SER A 174 -30.87 15.48 -13.79
C SER A 174 -31.14 14.80 -15.13
N ASP A 175 -31.49 15.54 -16.19
CA ASP A 175 -31.78 14.96 -17.51
C ASP A 175 -30.56 14.20 -18.10
N ARG A 176 -29.33 14.69 -17.84
CA ARG A 176 -28.09 13.98 -18.23
C ARG A 176 -27.81 12.81 -17.31
N LEU A 177 -28.03 12.96 -16.00
CA LEU A 177 -27.77 11.92 -15.02
C LEU A 177 -28.74 10.73 -15.19
N ALA A 178 -30.02 10.99 -15.41
CA ALA A 178 -31.04 9.99 -15.66
C ALA A 178 -30.76 9.19 -16.95
N ARG A 179 -30.13 9.81 -17.95
CA ARG A 179 -29.71 9.13 -19.18
C ARG A 179 -28.45 8.25 -19.00
N TYR A 180 -27.52 8.69 -18.16
CA TYR A 180 -26.19 8.05 -17.99
C TYR A 180 -25.94 7.49 -16.58
N TRP A 181 -26.98 7.20 -15.79
CA TRP A 181 -26.85 6.74 -14.41
C TRP A 181 -26.04 5.42 -14.30
N TRP A 182 -26.25 4.52 -15.26
CA TRP A 182 -25.50 3.26 -15.40
C TRP A 182 -24.03 3.51 -15.72
N ALA A 183 -23.71 4.55 -16.49
CA ALA A 183 -22.33 4.96 -16.76
C ALA A 183 -21.67 5.52 -15.50
N ILE A 184 -22.38 6.28 -14.67
CA ILE A 184 -21.85 6.87 -13.43
C ILE A 184 -21.58 5.81 -12.36
N LEU A 185 -22.36 4.74 -12.28
CA LEU A 185 -22.11 3.60 -11.39
C LEU A 185 -21.01 2.66 -11.92
N SER A 186 -20.94 2.46 -13.23
CA SER A 186 -19.92 1.59 -13.84
C SER A 186 -18.56 2.26 -13.98
N LEU A 187 -18.48 3.58 -14.12
CA LEU A 187 -17.25 4.32 -14.30
C LEU A 187 -16.27 4.21 -13.11
N PRO A 188 -16.66 4.34 -11.82
CA PRO A 188 -15.75 4.12 -10.70
C PRO A 188 -15.23 2.68 -10.65
N LEU A 189 -16.08 1.70 -10.99
CA LEU A 189 -15.70 0.28 -10.99
C LEU A 189 -14.67 0.00 -12.09
N LEU A 190 -14.92 0.48 -13.31
CA LEU A 190 -14.01 0.37 -14.46
C LEU A 190 -12.73 1.17 -14.24
N ALA A 191 -12.83 2.38 -13.69
CA ALA A 191 -11.68 3.21 -13.33
C ALA A 191 -10.83 2.54 -12.26
N GLY A 192 -11.44 1.90 -11.24
CA GLY A 192 -10.72 1.15 -10.22
C GLY A 192 -9.96 -0.05 -10.78
N VAL A 193 -10.58 -0.83 -11.67
CA VAL A 193 -9.93 -1.95 -12.35
C VAL A 193 -8.83 -1.45 -13.30
N GLY A 194 -9.09 -0.37 -14.04
CA GLY A 194 -8.14 0.26 -14.97
C GLY A 194 -6.94 0.86 -14.25
N LEU A 195 -7.16 1.60 -13.15
CA LEU A 195 -6.11 2.12 -12.28
C LEU A 195 -5.27 1.00 -11.67
N ARG A 196 -5.89 -0.10 -11.24
CA ARG A 196 -5.15 -1.25 -10.70
C ARG A 196 -4.26 -1.89 -11.76
N GLN A 197 -4.75 -2.09 -12.98
CA GLN A 197 -3.95 -2.64 -14.08
C GLN A 197 -2.84 -1.67 -14.50
N TRP A 198 -3.15 -0.38 -14.57
CA TRP A 198 -2.19 0.65 -14.92
C TRP A 198 -1.12 0.85 -13.83
N ALA A 199 -1.49 0.79 -12.55
CA ALA A 199 -0.55 0.83 -11.42
C ALA A 199 0.39 -0.38 -11.40
N ALA A 200 -0.03 -1.52 -11.95
CA ALA A 200 0.81 -2.70 -12.11
C ALA A 200 1.85 -2.56 -13.24
N THR A 201 1.68 -1.62 -14.18
CA THR A 201 2.70 -1.30 -15.19
C THR A 201 3.78 -0.38 -14.65
N ARG A 202 5.03 -0.57 -15.13
CA ARG A 202 6.22 0.22 -14.73
C ARG A 202 6.01 1.74 -14.89
N SER A 203 5.38 2.16 -15.99
CA SER A 203 5.08 3.57 -16.28
C SER A 203 3.98 4.14 -15.37
N GLY A 204 2.97 3.35 -15.02
CA GLY A 204 1.91 3.76 -14.11
C GLY A 204 2.40 3.90 -12.68
N ARG A 205 3.19 2.95 -12.18
CA ARG A 205 3.83 3.05 -10.86
C ARG A 205 4.67 4.32 -10.73
N LEU A 206 5.52 4.61 -11.74
CA LEU A 206 6.33 5.83 -11.78
C LEU A 206 5.51 7.13 -11.75
N ARG A 207 4.36 7.19 -12.46
CA ARG A 207 3.51 8.39 -12.46
C ARG A 207 2.71 8.52 -11.17
N ILE A 208 2.22 7.42 -10.61
CA ILE A 208 1.52 7.38 -9.33
C ILE A 208 2.46 7.86 -8.22
N ASP A 209 3.68 7.32 -8.16
CA ASP A 209 4.69 7.73 -7.19
C ASP A 209 4.97 9.24 -7.31
N ARG A 210 5.11 9.76 -8.54
CA ARG A 210 5.32 11.19 -8.76
C ARG A 210 4.15 12.05 -8.27
N ILE A 211 2.90 11.66 -8.59
CA ILE A 211 1.70 12.40 -8.16
C ILE A 211 1.55 12.37 -6.64
N LEU A 212 1.72 11.19 -6.03
CA LEU A 212 1.66 11.00 -4.58
C LEU A 212 2.72 11.81 -3.85
N LEU A 213 3.93 11.92 -4.41
CA LEU A 213 5.02 12.71 -3.84
C LEU A 213 4.81 14.22 -3.99
N THR A 214 4.02 14.67 -4.97
CA THR A 214 3.69 16.11 -5.15
C THR A 214 2.58 16.62 -4.23
N LEU A 215 1.82 15.73 -3.57
CA LEU A 215 0.79 16.15 -2.62
C LEU A 215 1.43 16.52 -1.27
N PRO A 216 1.25 17.75 -0.75
CA PRO A 216 2.02 18.25 0.39
C PRO A 216 1.77 17.51 1.72
N VAL A 217 0.62 16.85 1.87
CA VAL A 217 0.30 16.01 3.05
C VAL A 217 0.77 14.58 2.83
N ALA A 218 0.38 13.96 1.71
CA ALA A 218 0.73 12.57 1.41
C ALA A 218 2.25 12.37 1.22
N GLY A 219 2.94 13.30 0.54
CA GLY A 219 4.38 13.24 0.31
C GLY A 219 5.18 13.23 1.61
N ARG A 220 4.76 13.99 2.63
CA ARG A 220 5.41 13.98 3.97
C ARG A 220 5.21 12.64 4.68
N ILE A 221 4.00 12.09 4.65
CA ILE A 221 3.68 10.77 5.24
C ILE A 221 4.47 9.67 4.53
N LEU A 222 4.46 9.66 3.20
CA LEU A 222 5.16 8.66 2.39
C LEU A 222 6.68 8.73 2.57
N ARG A 223 7.25 9.94 2.70
CA ARG A 223 8.68 10.10 2.99
C ARG A 223 9.04 9.55 4.37
N ARG A 224 8.26 9.86 5.41
CA ARG A 224 8.47 9.31 6.77
C ARG A 224 8.32 7.79 6.80
N ALA A 225 7.30 7.26 6.13
CA ALA A 225 7.09 5.81 6.03
C ALA A 225 8.25 5.11 5.30
N ALA A 226 8.80 5.74 4.26
CA ALA A 226 9.95 5.21 3.55
C ALA A 226 11.23 5.22 4.39
N VAL A 227 11.47 6.32 5.14
CA VAL A 227 12.58 6.39 6.10
C VAL A 227 12.42 5.34 7.19
N ALA A 228 11.22 5.13 7.73
CA ALA A 228 10.95 4.10 8.72
C ALA A 228 11.29 2.69 8.18
N ARG A 229 10.82 2.39 6.96
CA ARG A 229 11.07 1.10 6.29
C ARG A 229 12.54 0.89 5.96
N PHE A 230 13.23 1.93 5.49
CA PHE A 230 14.67 1.94 5.27
C PHE A 230 15.40 1.61 6.57
N SER A 231 15.15 2.37 7.64
CA SER A 231 15.84 2.22 8.91
C SER A 231 15.62 0.85 9.54
N ARG A 232 14.38 0.33 9.51
CA ARG A 232 14.07 -1.03 9.99
C ARG A 232 14.78 -2.11 9.19
N THR A 233 14.77 -1.98 7.86
CA THR A 233 15.44 -2.95 7.00
C THR A 233 16.94 -2.94 7.26
N LEU A 234 17.55 -1.76 7.34
CA LEU A 234 18.97 -1.60 7.59
C LEU A 234 19.34 -2.13 8.99
N SER A 235 18.57 -1.80 10.03
CA SER A 235 18.76 -2.34 11.38
C SER A 235 18.77 -3.87 11.35
N ALA A 236 17.76 -4.48 10.73
CA ALA A 236 17.68 -5.94 10.62
C ALA A 236 18.85 -6.56 9.87
N MET A 237 19.31 -5.94 8.78
CA MET A 237 20.49 -6.40 8.03
C MET A 237 21.74 -6.36 8.90
N LEU A 238 21.99 -5.22 9.56
CA LEU A 238 23.17 -5.03 10.40
C LEU A 238 23.17 -5.97 11.61
N THR A 239 22.02 -6.15 12.29
CA THR A 239 21.92 -7.12 13.38
C THR A 239 22.14 -8.56 12.92
N SER A 240 21.84 -8.86 11.65
CA SER A 240 22.07 -10.18 11.05
C SER A 240 23.50 -10.34 10.51
N GLY A 241 24.40 -9.39 10.77
CA GLY A 241 25.80 -9.44 10.35
C GLY A 241 26.04 -9.11 8.87
N VAL A 242 25.03 -8.60 8.15
CA VAL A 242 25.19 -8.18 6.75
C VAL A 242 26.07 -6.93 6.70
N PRO A 243 27.07 -6.85 5.80
CA PRO A 243 27.90 -5.67 5.63
C PRO A 243 27.07 -4.41 5.37
N ILE A 244 27.52 -3.27 5.91
CA ILE A 244 26.69 -2.06 5.92
C ILE A 244 26.33 -1.55 4.53
N LEU A 245 27.25 -1.58 3.57
CA LEU A 245 26.99 -1.12 2.20
C LEU A 245 25.95 -1.99 1.49
N ASP A 246 26.02 -3.32 1.69
CA ASP A 246 25.05 -4.27 1.15
C ASP A 246 23.68 -4.11 1.83
N GLY A 247 23.70 -3.92 3.15
CA GLY A 247 22.51 -3.64 3.94
C GLY A 247 21.82 -2.34 3.50
N MET A 248 22.59 -1.28 3.24
CA MET A 248 22.08 0.00 2.73
C MET A 248 21.46 -0.14 1.34
N GLU A 249 22.11 -0.87 0.42
CA GLU A 249 21.57 -1.12 -0.91
C GLU A 249 20.24 -1.88 -0.85
N LEU A 250 20.16 -2.92 -0.02
CA LEU A 250 18.94 -3.69 0.12
C LEU A 250 17.83 -2.86 0.79
N ALA A 251 18.15 -2.11 1.84
CA ALA A 251 17.22 -1.21 2.52
C ALA A 251 16.70 -0.10 1.59
N ALA A 252 17.56 0.45 0.72
CA ALA A 252 17.17 1.45 -0.26
C ALA A 252 16.17 0.89 -1.29
N ARG A 253 16.32 -0.38 -1.67
CA ARG A 253 15.40 -1.07 -2.59
C ARG A 253 14.06 -1.41 -1.95
N THR A 254 14.02 -1.64 -0.63
CA THR A 254 12.78 -1.97 0.10
C THR A 254 12.00 -0.75 0.57
N ALA A 255 12.63 0.42 0.70
CA ALA A 255 12.03 1.67 1.17
C ALA A 255 10.81 2.14 0.35
N ASP A 256 10.64 1.64 -0.89
CA ASP A 256 9.48 1.90 -1.76
C ASP A 256 9.22 3.41 -1.98
N ASN A 257 10.29 4.20 -2.02
CA ASN A 257 10.28 5.63 -2.30
C ASN A 257 11.57 6.01 -3.04
N ARG A 258 11.41 6.57 -4.24
CA ARG A 258 12.56 6.86 -5.11
C ARG A 258 13.49 7.93 -4.53
N ALA A 259 12.96 8.95 -3.86
CA ALA A 259 13.80 9.99 -3.27
C ALA A 259 14.70 9.43 -2.15
N VAL A 260 14.15 8.51 -1.32
CA VAL A 260 14.96 7.82 -0.29
C VAL A 260 15.97 6.88 -0.93
N SER A 261 15.57 6.13 -1.96
CA SER A 261 16.43 5.20 -2.67
C SER A 261 17.62 5.92 -3.34
N ASP A 262 17.33 6.96 -4.13
CA ASP A 262 18.32 7.77 -4.84
C ASP A 262 19.29 8.42 -3.84
N ALA A 263 18.76 9.02 -2.75
CA ALA A 263 19.59 9.61 -1.70
C ALA A 263 20.58 8.62 -1.05
N VAL A 264 20.16 7.37 -0.82
CA VAL A 264 21.02 6.32 -0.26
C VAL A 264 22.07 5.87 -1.27
N PHE A 265 21.69 5.69 -2.54
CA PHE A 265 22.62 5.28 -3.59
C PHE A 265 23.69 6.35 -3.86
N ASP A 266 23.29 7.62 -3.89
CA ASP A 266 24.21 8.76 -4.08
C ASP A 266 25.18 8.88 -2.88
N SER A 267 24.69 8.63 -1.66
CA SER A 267 25.50 8.63 -0.44
C SER A 267 26.52 7.49 -0.37
N ARG A 268 26.35 6.41 -1.15
CA ARG A 268 27.13 5.18 -1.02
C ARG A 268 28.62 5.38 -1.32
N ALA A 269 28.94 6.17 -2.35
CA ALA A 269 30.32 6.41 -2.74
C ALA A 269 31.11 7.14 -1.64
N GLU A 270 30.45 8.08 -0.97
CA GLU A 270 31.04 8.87 0.12
C GLU A 270 31.24 8.03 1.39
N ILE A 271 30.27 7.19 1.73
CA ILE A 271 30.35 6.26 2.87
C ILE A 271 31.43 5.21 2.61
N ALA A 272 31.51 4.68 1.40
CA ALA A 272 32.57 3.75 1.01
C ALA A 272 33.96 4.41 1.04
N ALA A 273 34.05 5.72 0.83
CA ALA A 273 35.27 6.51 0.98
C ALA A 273 35.60 6.86 2.45
N GLY A 274 34.79 6.42 3.42
CA GLY A 274 35.03 6.58 4.85
C GLY A 274 34.38 7.81 5.48
N LYS A 275 33.48 8.51 4.79
CA LYS A 275 32.64 9.52 5.46
C LYS A 275 31.63 8.85 6.39
N SER A 276 31.22 9.59 7.43
CA SER A 276 30.14 9.15 8.32
C SER A 276 28.84 8.97 7.54
N ILE A 277 27.99 8.03 7.95
CA ILE A 277 26.73 7.71 7.25
C ILE A 277 25.74 8.86 7.37
N ALA A 278 25.71 9.51 8.53
CA ALA A 278 24.76 10.57 8.82
C ALA A 278 24.92 11.81 7.93
N ALA A 279 26.15 12.16 7.55
CA ALA A 279 26.42 13.40 6.82
C ALA A 279 25.87 13.41 5.38
N PRO A 280 26.20 12.44 4.50
CA PRO A 280 25.63 12.38 3.16
C PRO A 280 24.09 12.25 3.15
N LEU A 281 23.54 11.46 4.08
CA LEU A 281 22.09 11.33 4.22
C LEU A 281 21.41 12.64 4.63
N ARG A 282 22.08 13.46 5.46
CA ARG A 282 21.61 14.80 5.83
C ARG A 282 21.70 15.78 4.66
N GLU A 283 22.82 15.78 3.94
CA GLU A 283 23.04 16.63 2.77
C GLU A 283 22.03 16.38 1.65
N SER A 284 21.53 15.14 1.53
CA SER A 284 20.47 14.79 0.58
C SER A 284 19.15 15.57 0.77
N GLY A 285 18.89 16.10 1.98
CA GLY A 285 17.65 16.80 2.34
C GLY A 285 16.39 15.91 2.37
N VAL A 286 16.51 14.61 2.08
CA VAL A 286 15.39 13.65 2.08
C VAL A 286 15.15 13.10 3.48
N PHE A 287 16.22 12.82 4.22
CA PHE A 287 16.14 12.29 5.58
C PHE A 287 15.84 13.43 6.57
N PRO A 288 14.82 13.28 7.44
CA PRO A 288 14.55 14.30 8.43
C PRO A 288 15.69 14.38 9.47
N LEU A 289 15.82 15.55 10.08
CA LEU A 289 16.90 15.88 11.02
C LEU A 289 17.08 14.83 12.12
N MET A 290 15.98 14.43 12.79
CA MET A 290 16.00 13.43 13.85
C MET A 290 16.58 12.08 13.38
N ALA A 291 16.23 11.64 12.17
CA ALA A 291 16.73 10.39 11.60
C ALA A 291 18.27 10.43 11.47
N THR A 292 18.78 11.49 10.85
CA THR A 292 20.23 11.65 10.62
C THR A 292 21.00 11.80 11.92
N GLN A 293 20.40 12.41 12.94
CA GLN A 293 21.04 12.62 14.24
C GLN A 293 21.11 11.32 15.06
N MET A 294 20.06 10.52 15.04
CA MET A 294 20.08 9.19 15.67
C MET A 294 21.08 8.25 14.98
N ILE A 295 21.18 8.32 13.65
CA ILE A 295 22.21 7.58 12.88
C ILE A 295 23.61 8.02 13.31
N ALA A 296 23.86 9.33 13.44
CA ALA A 296 25.15 9.85 13.90
C ALA A 296 25.51 9.34 15.29
N VAL A 297 24.56 9.39 16.24
CA VAL A 297 24.74 8.86 17.60
C VAL A 297 25.02 7.36 17.58
N GLY A 298 24.30 6.59 16.75
CA GLY A 298 24.51 5.15 16.61
C GLY A 298 25.87 4.80 16.01
N GLU A 299 26.35 5.59 15.07
CA GLU A 299 27.67 5.47 14.46
C GLU A 299 28.80 5.78 15.47
N GLU A 300 28.66 6.84 16.27
CA GLU A 300 29.63 7.23 17.31
C GLU A 300 29.68 6.24 18.49
N THR A 301 28.52 5.69 18.87
CA THR A 301 28.39 4.78 20.03
C THR A 301 28.54 3.30 19.67
N GLY A 302 28.61 2.97 18.38
CA GLY A 302 28.59 1.59 17.88
C GLY A 302 27.22 0.90 17.94
N GLY A 303 26.18 1.58 18.43
CA GLY A 303 24.80 1.09 18.54
C GLY A 303 23.90 1.46 17.35
N LEU A 304 24.43 1.39 16.12
CA LEU A 304 23.69 1.80 14.92
C LEU A 304 22.39 0.99 14.71
N PRO A 305 22.35 -0.34 14.87
CA PRO A 305 21.12 -1.10 14.72
C PRO A 305 20.00 -0.64 15.68
N GLU A 306 20.33 -0.35 16.94
CA GLU A 306 19.38 0.08 17.97
C GLU A 306 18.82 1.48 17.66
N MET A 307 19.69 2.40 17.21
CA MET A 307 19.27 3.74 16.82
C MET A 307 18.38 3.72 15.56
N LEU A 308 18.70 2.86 14.58
CA LEU A 308 17.88 2.68 13.38
C LEU A 308 16.49 2.09 13.70
N GLU A 309 16.39 1.12 14.60
CA GLU A 309 15.09 0.59 15.04
C GLU A 309 14.28 1.67 15.76
N SER A 310 14.92 2.48 16.62
CA SER A 310 14.29 3.62 17.30
C SER A 310 13.75 4.67 16.31
N VAL A 311 14.52 4.97 15.26
CA VAL A 311 14.08 5.85 14.16
C VAL A 311 12.87 5.26 13.44
N ALA A 312 12.89 3.95 13.17
CA ALA A 312 11.79 3.28 12.48
C ALA A 312 10.50 3.31 13.30
N ASP A 313 10.58 2.99 14.59
CA ASP A 313 9.43 2.98 15.48
C ASP A 313 8.86 4.40 15.70
N ALA A 314 9.72 5.40 15.85
CA ALA A 314 9.29 6.80 15.95
C ALA A 314 8.51 7.26 14.70
N TYR A 315 9.03 6.99 13.49
CA TYR A 315 8.35 7.40 12.27
C TYR A 315 7.11 6.56 11.95
N ASP A 316 7.05 5.29 12.32
CA ASP A 316 5.83 4.50 12.18
C ASP A 316 4.70 5.03 13.07
N MET A 317 5.02 5.47 14.29
CA MET A 317 4.06 6.14 15.17
C MET A 317 3.59 7.47 14.54
N GLU A 318 4.50 8.30 14.04
CA GLU A 318 4.14 9.54 13.36
C GLU A 318 3.28 9.31 12.10
N VAL A 319 3.63 8.30 11.29
CA VAL A 319 2.88 7.93 10.09
C VAL A 319 1.48 7.45 10.47
N SER A 320 1.37 6.58 11.47
CA SER A 320 0.09 6.08 11.96
C SER A 320 -0.79 7.21 12.48
N ALA A 321 -0.24 8.10 13.30
CA ALA A 321 -0.96 9.26 13.82
C ALA A 321 -1.39 10.24 12.72
N ALA A 322 -0.54 10.48 11.72
CA ALA A 322 -0.85 11.34 10.59
C ALA A 322 -1.95 10.75 9.69
N VAL A 323 -1.91 9.44 9.46
CA VAL A 323 -2.96 8.70 8.73
C VAL A 323 -4.27 8.79 9.50
N ASP A 324 -4.28 8.45 10.79
CA ASP A 324 -5.48 8.48 11.63
C ASP A 324 -6.08 9.89 11.71
N SER A 325 -5.25 10.93 11.82
CA SER A 325 -5.70 12.33 11.82
C SER A 325 -6.28 12.76 10.47
N SER A 326 -5.66 12.32 9.36
CA SER A 326 -6.16 12.62 8.01
C SER A 326 -7.52 11.97 7.76
N LEU A 327 -7.72 10.76 8.26
CA LEU A 327 -9.00 10.04 8.18
C LEU A 327 -10.09 10.72 9.01
N LYS A 328 -9.76 11.19 10.22
CA LYS A 328 -10.71 11.92 11.08
C LYS A 328 -11.18 13.24 10.43
N LEU A 329 -10.32 13.94 9.69
CA LEU A 329 -10.72 15.16 8.97
C LEU A 329 -11.57 14.85 7.73
N LEU A 330 -11.38 13.67 7.13
CA LEU A 330 -12.13 13.25 5.95
C LEU A 330 -13.62 13.05 6.29
N GLU A 331 -13.96 12.56 7.48
CA GLU A 331 -15.34 12.31 7.89
C GLU A 331 -16.21 13.57 7.91
N PRO A 332 -15.88 14.66 8.64
CA PRO A 332 -16.63 15.92 8.56
C PRO A 332 -16.67 16.50 7.15
N ALA A 333 -15.58 16.42 6.39
CA ALA A 333 -15.54 16.91 5.02
C ALA A 333 -16.52 16.15 4.11
N MET A 334 -16.62 14.83 4.25
CA MET A 334 -17.59 14.02 3.52
C MET A 334 -19.03 14.32 3.94
N VAL A 335 -19.29 14.47 5.24
CA VAL A 335 -20.64 14.80 5.74
C VAL A 335 -21.07 16.19 5.28
N LEU A 336 -20.20 17.19 5.37
CA LEU A 336 -20.46 18.54 4.87
C LEU A 336 -20.63 18.55 3.35
N GLY A 337 -19.81 17.80 2.61
CA GLY A 337 -19.92 17.67 1.16
C GLY A 337 -21.25 17.00 0.76
N PHE A 338 -21.59 15.87 1.38
CA PHE A 338 -22.83 15.15 1.13
C PHE A 338 -24.06 15.98 1.53
N GLY A 339 -24.05 16.58 2.71
CA GLY A 339 -25.10 17.47 3.19
C GLY A 339 -25.24 18.71 2.31
N GLY A 340 -24.13 19.27 1.82
CA GLY A 340 -24.13 20.37 0.86
C GLY A 340 -24.78 19.99 -0.48
N VAL A 341 -24.47 18.80 -1.00
CA VAL A 341 -25.10 18.28 -2.23
C VAL A 341 -26.59 18.05 -2.01
N VAL A 342 -26.98 17.25 -1.03
CA VAL A 342 -28.40 16.91 -0.78
C VAL A 342 -29.20 18.14 -0.37
N GLY A 343 -28.66 18.97 0.53
CA GLY A 343 -29.29 20.22 0.96
C GLY A 343 -29.44 21.22 -0.18
N GLY A 344 -28.41 21.38 -1.02
CA GLY A 344 -28.48 22.20 -2.23
C GLY A 344 -29.54 21.71 -3.21
N MET A 345 -29.69 20.39 -3.36
CA MET A 345 -30.75 19.80 -4.17
C MET A 345 -32.13 20.12 -3.60
N ILE A 346 -32.36 19.89 -2.31
CA ILE A 346 -33.64 20.20 -1.66
C ILE A 346 -33.99 21.67 -1.82
N ILE A 347 -33.05 22.58 -1.54
CA ILE A 347 -33.27 24.03 -1.71
C ILE A 347 -33.66 24.34 -3.15
N ALA A 348 -32.92 23.81 -4.14
CA ALA A 348 -33.23 24.03 -5.55
C ALA A 348 -34.60 23.47 -5.97
N MET A 349 -35.09 22.42 -5.32
CA MET A 349 -36.42 21.86 -5.57
C MET A 349 -37.55 22.65 -4.89
N TYR A 350 -37.30 23.25 -3.72
CA TYR A 350 -38.30 24.03 -2.98
C TYR A 350 -38.36 25.50 -3.39
N LEU A 351 -37.26 26.06 -3.92
CA LEU A 351 -37.20 27.47 -4.35
C LEU A 351 -38.34 27.89 -5.31
N PRO A 352 -38.72 27.08 -6.32
CA PRO A 352 -39.83 27.44 -7.22
C PRO A 352 -41.17 27.55 -6.49
N ILE A 353 -41.43 26.69 -5.50
CA ILE A 353 -42.66 26.72 -4.69
C ILE A 353 -42.76 28.06 -3.96
N LEU A 354 -41.66 28.51 -3.35
CA LEU A 354 -41.59 29.78 -2.63
C LEU A 354 -41.77 30.98 -3.57
N THR A 355 -41.21 30.92 -4.78
CA THR A 355 -41.38 32.00 -5.78
C THR A 355 -42.81 32.08 -6.33
N ILE A 356 -43.51 30.95 -6.47
CA ILE A 356 -44.92 30.94 -6.90
C ILE A 356 -45.81 31.45 -5.76
N ALA A 357 -45.58 31.00 -4.52
CA ALA A 357 -46.35 31.46 -3.35
C ALA A 357 -46.25 32.97 -3.11
N THR A 358 -45.15 33.61 -3.51
CA THR A 358 -44.95 35.07 -3.40
C THR A 358 -45.50 35.86 -4.59
N HIS A 359 -45.74 35.23 -5.74
CA HIS A 359 -46.36 35.85 -6.93
C HIS A 359 -47.89 35.66 -7.00
N VAL A 360 -48.49 34.91 -6.07
CA VAL A 360 -49.95 34.70 -5.97
C VAL A 360 -50.61 35.74 -5.02
N GLN A 361 -50.14 36.98 -5.04
CA GLN A 361 -50.87 38.14 -4.51
C GLN A 361 -51.37 39.01 -5.66
#